data_AF-A0A9E0DUK4-F1
#
_entry.id   AF-A0A9E0DUK4-F1
#
_cell.length_a   1.000
_cell.length_b   1.000
_cell.length_c   1.000
_cell.angle_alpha   90.00
_cell.angle_beta   90.00
_cell.angle_gamma   90.00
#
_symmetry.space_group_name_H-M   'P 1'
#
loop_
_entity.id
_entity.type
_entity.pdbx_description
1 polymer ?
#
loop_
_entity_poly.entity_id
_entity_poly.type
_entity_poly.pdbx_seq_one_letter_code
_entity_poly.pdbx_strand_id
1 'polypeptide(L)'
;MKDMNEKEILRHVDHTLLSQEAVWDEIRQVCDDAVKYDTASVCIPPSYVKQAAEYVGGRVPICTVIGFPNGYETTAVKEFETKDAIANGADEIDMVINIGWLKDRKYDQIEEEIRILKNACGSKVLKVIIETCLLTDEEKVKMCEIVTRSGADYIKTSTGFSKAGATFDDISLFADHVGGNVKMKAAGGISSMEDAEKFLELGADRLGTSRIVKIVKTEEENPAEGTCEMELSQGMIAKLIETATAQLAYSYSPYSGFKVGAALLAESGRIYTGCNIENSAFSPTNCAERTAFFKAVSEGERKFRAICIIGGKDISETVCTPPCGVCRQVMAEFCDPKKFKVILASGREKYRILRLEELLPFGFGSEYL
;
A
#
# COMPACT_ATOMS: atom_id res chain seq x y z
N MET A 1 -3.79 -20.80 -14.19
CA MET A 1 -4.67 -20.58 -13.03
C MET A 1 -5.67 -19.50 -13.45
N LYS A 2 -6.87 -19.46 -12.87
CA LYS A 2 -7.81 -18.37 -13.16
C LYS A 2 -7.24 -17.12 -12.50
N ASP A 3 -6.98 -16.08 -13.27
CA ASP A 3 -6.71 -14.74 -12.72
C ASP A 3 -7.88 -14.40 -11.78
N MET A 4 -7.59 -14.19 -10.49
CA MET A 4 -8.63 -13.82 -9.53
C MET A 4 -9.00 -12.36 -9.77
N ASN A 5 -10.28 -12.09 -9.99
CA ASN A 5 -10.69 -10.70 -10.15
C ASN A 5 -10.67 -9.96 -8.80
N GLU A 6 -10.52 -8.64 -8.84
CA GLU A 6 -10.41 -7.78 -7.65
C GLU A 6 -11.51 -8.03 -6.60
N LYS A 7 -12.75 -8.21 -7.05
CA LYS A 7 -13.89 -8.48 -6.17
C LYS A 7 -13.77 -9.82 -5.46
N GLU A 8 -13.20 -10.83 -6.11
CA GLU A 8 -12.90 -12.12 -5.48
C GLU A 8 -11.82 -11.95 -4.40
N ILE A 9 -10.75 -11.19 -4.66
CA ILE A 9 -9.70 -10.91 -3.67
C ILE A 9 -10.28 -10.19 -2.44
N LEU A 10 -11.14 -9.19 -2.65
CA LEU A 10 -11.76 -8.41 -1.57
C LEU A 10 -12.59 -9.28 -0.61
N ARG A 11 -13.23 -10.34 -1.12
CA ARG A 11 -13.98 -11.32 -0.29
C ARG A 11 -13.11 -12.16 0.64
N HIS A 12 -11.78 -12.11 0.47
CA HIS A 12 -10.82 -12.68 1.40
C HIS A 12 -10.21 -11.63 2.34
N VAL A 13 -10.55 -10.34 2.21
CA VAL A 13 -9.96 -9.27 3.03
C VAL A 13 -10.72 -9.10 4.34
N ASP A 14 -9.99 -9.12 5.45
CA ASP A 14 -10.43 -8.56 6.72
C ASP A 14 -9.99 -7.10 6.76
N HIS A 15 -10.92 -6.18 6.48
CA HIS A 15 -10.61 -4.75 6.40
C HIS A 15 -10.30 -4.20 7.80
N THR A 16 -9.04 -3.84 8.03
CA THR A 16 -8.52 -3.68 9.38
C THR A 16 -8.19 -2.22 9.72
N LEU A 17 -8.57 -1.77 10.91
CA LEU A 17 -8.08 -0.54 11.54
C LEU A 17 -7.85 -0.79 13.03
N LEU A 18 -6.59 -0.85 13.46
CA LEU A 18 -6.19 -1.12 14.85
C LEU A 18 -5.25 -0.05 15.43
N SER A 19 -5.16 1.12 14.78
CA SER A 19 -4.35 2.24 15.27
C SER A 19 -4.80 2.66 16.67
N GLN A 20 -3.86 2.98 17.55
CA GLN A 20 -4.16 3.49 18.89
C GLN A 20 -4.91 4.84 18.86
N GLU A 21 -4.77 5.59 17.77
CA GLU A 21 -5.42 6.89 17.57
C GLU A 21 -6.77 6.78 16.86
N ALA A 22 -7.23 5.57 16.52
CA ALA A 22 -8.46 5.36 15.76
C ALA A 22 -9.68 5.94 16.49
N VAL A 23 -10.46 6.77 15.78
CA VAL A 23 -11.71 7.36 16.28
C VAL A 23 -12.94 6.76 15.62
N TRP A 24 -14.11 6.94 16.22
CA TRP A 24 -15.36 6.36 15.74
C TRP A 24 -15.66 6.68 14.26
N ASP A 25 -15.46 7.91 13.79
CA ASP A 25 -15.75 8.27 12.41
C ASP A 25 -14.91 7.46 11.41
N GLU A 26 -13.67 7.12 11.76
CA GLU A 26 -12.79 6.27 10.93
C GLU A 26 -13.23 4.80 11.00
N ILE A 27 -13.61 4.31 12.19
CA ILE A 27 -14.15 2.95 12.37
C ILE A 27 -15.44 2.77 11.56
N ARG A 28 -16.34 3.77 11.60
CA ARG A 28 -17.57 3.80 10.79
C ARG A 28 -17.22 3.73 9.31
N GLN A 29 -16.25 4.53 8.85
CA GLN A 29 -15.83 4.52 7.45
C GLN A 29 -15.29 3.15 7.02
N VAL A 30 -14.50 2.48 7.86
CA VAL A 30 -14.02 1.11 7.61
C VAL A 30 -15.18 0.13 7.51
N CYS A 31 -16.22 0.28 8.34
CA CYS A 31 -17.43 -0.53 8.23
C CYS A 31 -18.20 -0.27 6.93
N ASP A 32 -18.37 1.00 6.56
CA ASP A 32 -19.05 1.38 5.32
C ASP A 32 -18.31 0.86 4.07
N ASP A 33 -16.99 1.00 4.06
CA ASP A 33 -16.14 0.48 2.98
C ASP A 33 -16.22 -1.05 2.92
N ALA A 34 -16.15 -1.76 4.04
CA ALA A 34 -16.27 -3.21 4.09
C ALA A 34 -17.61 -3.73 3.54
N VAL A 35 -18.71 -3.05 3.87
CA VAL A 35 -20.04 -3.37 3.33
C VAL A 35 -20.11 -3.07 1.83
N LYS A 36 -19.57 -1.92 1.39
CA LYS A 36 -19.56 -1.51 -0.03
C LYS A 36 -18.79 -2.51 -0.90
N TYR A 37 -17.63 -2.95 -0.42
CA TYR A 37 -16.69 -3.78 -1.18
C TYR A 37 -16.84 -5.28 -0.91
N ASP A 38 -17.85 -5.70 -0.14
CA ASP A 38 -18.15 -7.12 0.14
C ASP A 38 -16.94 -7.86 0.74
N THR A 39 -16.24 -7.20 1.67
CA THR A 39 -15.07 -7.79 2.32
C THR A 39 -15.47 -8.87 3.32
N ALA A 40 -14.54 -9.77 3.64
CA ALA A 40 -14.81 -10.93 4.50
C ALA A 40 -15.23 -10.54 5.93
N SER A 41 -14.58 -9.54 6.52
CA SER A 41 -14.90 -8.99 7.84
C SER A 41 -14.30 -7.60 8.05
N VAL A 42 -14.71 -6.92 9.12
CA VAL A 42 -14.08 -5.70 9.63
C VAL A 42 -13.30 -6.02 10.90
N CYS A 43 -11.99 -5.74 10.95
CA CYS A 43 -11.16 -6.00 12.13
C CYS A 43 -10.80 -4.70 12.88
N ILE A 44 -11.33 -4.53 14.09
CA ILE A 44 -11.31 -3.27 14.85
C ILE A 44 -10.99 -3.48 16.34
N PRO A 45 -10.63 -2.42 17.11
CA PRO A 45 -10.32 -2.55 18.53
C PRO A 45 -11.56 -2.99 19.35
N PRO A 46 -11.38 -3.77 20.43
CA PRO A 46 -12.49 -4.30 21.23
C PRO A 46 -13.48 -3.23 21.73
N SER A 47 -12.98 -2.04 22.07
CA SER A 47 -13.80 -0.91 22.56
C SER A 47 -14.85 -0.42 21.56
N TYR A 48 -14.69 -0.70 20.26
CA TYR A 48 -15.63 -0.30 19.22
C TYR A 48 -16.57 -1.42 18.77
N VAL A 49 -16.40 -2.66 19.25
CA VAL A 49 -17.15 -3.83 18.76
C VAL A 49 -18.65 -3.64 18.88
N LYS A 50 -19.15 -3.24 20.05
CA LYS A 50 -20.59 -3.04 20.27
C LYS A 50 -21.18 -2.01 19.31
N GLN A 51 -20.53 -0.85 19.24
CA GLN A 51 -20.98 0.26 18.41
C GLN A 51 -20.95 -0.11 16.92
N ALA A 52 -19.92 -0.82 16.47
CA ALA A 52 -19.78 -1.28 15.10
C ALA A 52 -20.80 -2.38 14.76
N ALA A 53 -21.01 -3.36 15.64
CA ALA A 53 -21.99 -4.43 15.44
C ALA A 53 -23.41 -3.88 15.32
N GLU A 54 -23.80 -2.95 16.20
CA GLU A 54 -25.08 -2.24 16.14
C GLU A 54 -25.21 -1.42 14.84
N TYR A 55 -24.17 -0.69 14.45
CA TYR A 55 -24.17 0.12 13.23
C TYR A 55 -24.26 -0.73 11.95
N VAL A 56 -23.47 -1.79 11.87
CA VAL A 56 -23.41 -2.70 10.71
C VAL A 56 -24.68 -3.54 10.61
N GLY A 57 -25.29 -3.94 11.73
CA GLY A 57 -26.55 -4.68 11.73
C GLY A 57 -26.47 -6.02 10.98
N GLY A 58 -25.33 -6.69 11.05
CA GLY A 58 -25.11 -7.99 10.40
C GLY A 58 -24.82 -7.96 8.89
N ARG A 59 -24.61 -6.78 8.30
CA ARG A 59 -24.24 -6.65 6.87
C ARG A 59 -22.86 -7.18 6.53
N VAL A 60 -21.92 -7.15 7.48
CA VAL A 60 -20.58 -7.72 7.38
C VAL A 60 -20.14 -8.25 8.76
N PRO A 61 -19.38 -9.35 8.85
CA PRO A 61 -18.90 -9.86 10.14
C PRO A 61 -17.98 -8.87 10.86
N ILE A 62 -18.13 -8.76 12.18
CA ILE A 62 -17.23 -7.96 13.03
C ILE A 62 -16.16 -8.85 13.65
N CYS A 63 -14.90 -8.58 13.31
CA CYS A 63 -13.73 -9.19 13.91
C CYS A 63 -13.10 -8.23 14.93
N THR A 64 -12.59 -8.77 16.04
CA THR A 64 -11.72 -8.01 16.96
C THR A 64 -10.51 -8.82 17.40
N VAL A 65 -9.66 -8.23 18.24
CA VAL A 65 -8.38 -8.78 18.67
C VAL A 65 -8.35 -9.02 20.18
N ILE A 66 -7.68 -10.08 20.64
CA ILE A 66 -7.62 -10.47 22.07
C ILE A 66 -6.17 -10.71 22.51
N GLY A 67 -5.81 -10.21 23.69
CA GLY A 67 -4.41 -10.22 24.16
C GLY A 67 -3.47 -9.52 23.18
N PHE A 68 -3.94 -8.47 22.51
CA PHE A 68 -3.26 -7.87 21.37
C PHE A 68 -2.56 -6.55 21.74
N PRO A 69 -1.38 -6.24 21.17
CA PRO A 69 -0.62 -7.05 20.22
C PRO A 69 0.37 -8.02 20.86
N ASN A 70 0.60 -7.95 22.18
CA ASN A 70 1.75 -8.59 22.80
C ASN A 70 1.53 -10.07 23.21
N GLY A 71 0.29 -10.48 23.47
CA GLY A 71 -0.08 -11.86 23.76
C GLY A 71 0.34 -12.39 25.13
N TYR A 72 0.89 -11.56 26.02
CA TYR A 72 1.46 -11.97 27.29
C TYR A 72 0.51 -11.86 28.50
N GLU A 73 -0.74 -11.49 28.26
CA GLU A 73 -1.78 -11.46 29.29
C GLU A 73 -2.07 -12.88 29.79
N THR A 74 -2.56 -12.99 31.03
CA THR A 74 -2.97 -14.29 31.56
C THR A 74 -4.15 -14.86 30.77
N THR A 75 -4.24 -16.18 30.67
CA THR A 75 -5.36 -16.88 30.01
C THR A 75 -6.73 -16.45 30.53
N ALA A 76 -6.87 -16.20 31.84
CA ALA A 76 -8.13 -15.73 32.44
C ALA A 76 -8.56 -14.35 31.91
N VAL A 77 -7.60 -13.44 31.69
CA VAL A 77 -7.88 -12.12 31.11
C VAL A 77 -8.30 -12.26 29.65
N LYS A 78 -7.58 -13.05 28.85
CA LYS A 78 -7.94 -13.27 27.44
C LYS A 78 -9.29 -13.98 27.28
N GLU A 79 -9.62 -14.92 28.17
CA GLU A 79 -10.94 -15.57 28.20
C GLU A 79 -12.04 -14.54 28.53
N PHE A 80 -11.80 -13.67 29.51
CA PHE A 80 -12.73 -12.59 29.85
C PHE A 80 -12.94 -11.63 28.67
N GLU A 81 -11.86 -11.13 28.05
CA GLU A 81 -11.93 -10.24 26.89
C GLU A 81 -12.69 -10.92 25.73
N THR A 82 -12.44 -12.21 25.50
CA THR A 82 -13.13 -12.99 24.47
C THR A 82 -14.63 -13.02 24.73
N LYS A 83 -15.06 -13.38 25.95
CA LYS A 83 -16.48 -13.42 26.33
C LYS A 83 -17.15 -12.05 26.23
N ASP A 84 -16.45 -10.99 26.63
CA ASP A 84 -16.92 -9.62 26.52
C ASP A 84 -17.10 -9.20 25.04
N ALA A 85 -16.10 -9.46 24.20
CA ALA A 85 -16.16 -9.16 22.76
C ALA A 85 -17.32 -9.90 22.07
N ILE A 86 -17.51 -11.19 22.37
CA ILE A 86 -18.65 -11.97 21.85
C ILE A 86 -19.98 -11.40 22.34
N ALA A 87 -20.10 -11.07 23.62
CA ALA A 87 -21.32 -10.47 24.19
C ALA A 87 -21.64 -9.10 23.56
N ASN A 88 -20.60 -8.36 23.16
CA ASN A 88 -20.71 -7.09 22.46
C ASN A 88 -20.95 -7.24 20.94
N GLY A 89 -21.02 -8.46 20.41
CA GLY A 89 -21.43 -8.71 19.02
C GLY A 89 -20.28 -8.99 18.05
N ALA A 90 -19.09 -9.37 18.52
CA ALA A 90 -18.06 -9.90 17.64
C ALA A 90 -18.48 -11.25 17.03
N ASP A 91 -18.23 -11.41 15.74
CA ASP A 91 -18.42 -12.64 14.97
C ASP A 91 -17.14 -13.47 14.86
N GLU A 92 -15.99 -12.81 14.93
CA GLU A 92 -14.68 -13.44 14.81
C GLU A 92 -13.69 -12.84 15.82
N ILE A 93 -12.77 -13.67 16.32
CA ILE A 93 -11.74 -13.30 17.28
C ILE A 93 -10.36 -13.63 16.71
N ASP A 94 -9.45 -12.66 16.72
CA ASP A 94 -8.03 -12.81 16.41
C ASP A 94 -7.21 -12.73 17.71
N MET A 95 -6.88 -13.86 18.33
CA MET A 95 -6.07 -13.90 19.55
C MET A 95 -4.57 -13.88 19.25
N VAL A 96 -3.74 -13.32 20.15
CA VAL A 96 -2.28 -13.46 20.08
C VAL A 96 -1.79 -14.52 21.07
N ILE A 97 -0.93 -15.43 20.63
CA ILE A 97 -0.32 -16.42 21.53
C ILE A 97 0.64 -15.76 22.52
N ASN A 98 0.89 -16.44 23.64
CA ASN A 98 2.01 -16.07 24.49
C ASN A 98 3.35 -16.50 23.85
N ILE A 99 4.02 -15.57 23.18
CA ILE A 99 5.32 -15.82 22.51
C ILE A 99 6.38 -16.27 23.52
N GLY A 100 6.37 -15.74 24.75
CA GLY A 100 7.30 -16.15 25.80
C GLY A 100 7.15 -17.64 26.16
N TRP A 101 5.92 -18.14 26.25
CA TRP A 101 5.66 -19.56 26.47
C TRP A 101 6.14 -20.43 25.30
N LEU A 102 6.08 -19.93 24.07
CA LEU A 102 6.59 -20.65 22.90
C LEU A 102 8.11 -20.79 22.99
N LYS A 103 8.82 -19.71 23.33
CA LYS A 103 10.27 -19.71 23.56
C LYS A 103 10.69 -20.65 24.71
N ASP A 104 9.87 -20.70 25.76
CA ASP A 104 10.04 -21.60 26.91
C ASP A 104 9.59 -23.05 26.61
N ARG A 105 9.10 -23.34 25.40
CA ARG A 105 8.57 -24.66 24.98
C ARG A 105 7.40 -25.17 25.85
N LYS A 106 6.62 -24.24 26.41
CA LYS A 106 5.41 -24.52 27.20
C LYS A 106 4.21 -24.79 26.27
N TYR A 107 4.37 -25.76 25.38
CA TYR A 107 3.41 -26.04 24.31
C TYR A 107 2.03 -26.42 24.84
N ASP A 108 1.96 -27.22 25.90
CA ASP A 108 0.69 -27.64 26.51
C ASP A 108 -0.10 -26.45 27.05
N GLN A 109 0.59 -25.43 27.58
CA GLN A 109 -0.06 -24.21 28.09
C GLN A 109 -0.63 -23.36 26.95
N ILE A 110 0.06 -23.29 25.80
CA ILE A 110 -0.43 -22.58 24.62
C ILE A 110 -1.64 -23.32 24.02
N GLU A 111 -1.55 -24.65 23.88
CA GLU A 111 -2.65 -25.47 23.36
C GLU A 111 -3.91 -25.33 24.22
N GLU A 112 -3.74 -25.37 25.56
CA GLU A 112 -4.84 -25.20 26.50
C GLU A 112 -5.43 -23.79 26.47
N GLU A 113 -4.61 -22.73 26.40
CA GLU A 113 -5.12 -21.36 26.25
C GLU A 113 -5.97 -21.21 24.99
N ILE A 114 -5.53 -21.72 23.85
CA ILE A 114 -6.29 -21.65 22.61
C ILE A 114 -7.62 -22.43 22.74
N ARG A 115 -7.62 -23.60 23.40
CA ARG A 115 -8.85 -24.37 23.66
C ARG A 115 -9.84 -23.63 24.54
N ILE A 116 -9.37 -23.00 25.62
CA ILE A 116 -10.21 -22.19 26.52
C ILE A 116 -10.85 -21.05 25.74
N LEU A 117 -10.08 -20.33 24.92
CA LEU A 117 -10.58 -19.23 24.11
C LEU A 117 -11.53 -19.73 23.00
N LYS A 118 -11.26 -20.89 22.38
CA LYS A 118 -12.16 -21.48 21.39
C LYS A 118 -13.50 -21.85 22.01
N ASN A 119 -13.48 -22.43 23.20
CA ASN A 119 -14.70 -22.73 23.96
C ASN A 119 -15.47 -21.44 24.31
N ALA A 120 -14.78 -20.37 24.69
CA ALA A 120 -15.39 -19.06 24.95
C ALA A 120 -16.01 -18.42 23.69
N CYS A 121 -15.44 -18.67 22.50
CA CYS A 121 -16.02 -18.25 21.21
C CYS A 121 -17.29 -19.05 20.84
N GLY A 122 -17.48 -20.25 21.38
CA GLY A 122 -18.57 -21.14 20.99
C GLY A 122 -18.52 -21.48 19.49
N SER A 123 -19.57 -21.14 18.75
CA SER A 123 -19.64 -21.35 17.31
C SER A 123 -18.96 -20.27 16.46
N LYS A 124 -18.43 -19.21 17.09
CA LYS A 124 -17.74 -18.11 16.41
C LYS A 124 -16.32 -18.50 15.99
N VAL A 125 -15.78 -17.76 15.02
CA VAL A 125 -14.45 -18.04 14.44
C VAL A 125 -13.36 -17.56 15.38
N LEU A 126 -12.38 -18.42 15.65
CA LEU A 126 -11.14 -18.09 16.37
C LEU A 126 -9.94 -18.22 15.44
N LYS A 127 -9.15 -17.16 15.35
CA LYS A 127 -7.88 -17.08 14.60
C LYS A 127 -6.73 -16.87 15.57
N VAL A 128 -5.63 -17.60 15.39
CA VAL A 128 -4.48 -17.59 16.30
C VAL A 128 -3.29 -16.91 15.64
N ILE A 129 -2.95 -15.71 16.11
CA ILE A 129 -1.76 -14.96 15.69
C ILE A 129 -0.52 -15.52 16.38
N ILE A 130 0.46 -15.96 15.59
CA ILE A 130 1.70 -16.55 16.12
C ILE A 130 2.91 -15.61 16.10
N GLU A 131 2.77 -14.46 15.43
CA GLU A 131 3.81 -13.44 15.23
C GLU A 131 5.08 -13.98 14.56
N THR A 132 4.95 -14.46 13.33
CA THR A 132 6.01 -15.18 12.57
C THR A 132 7.37 -14.49 12.56
N CYS A 133 7.42 -13.16 12.55
CA CYS A 133 8.69 -12.41 12.53
C CYS A 133 9.55 -12.56 13.79
N LEU A 134 9.02 -13.17 14.85
CA LEU A 134 9.75 -13.47 16.09
C LEU A 134 10.09 -14.96 16.23
N LEU A 135 9.64 -15.81 15.31
CA LEU A 135 9.73 -17.26 15.40
C LEU A 135 10.76 -17.82 14.41
N THR A 136 11.45 -18.89 14.81
CA THR A 136 12.19 -19.74 13.88
C THR A 136 11.21 -20.61 13.08
N ASP A 137 11.65 -21.17 11.96
CA ASP A 137 10.81 -22.06 11.16
C ASP A 137 10.36 -23.30 11.96
N GLU A 138 11.22 -23.84 12.83
CA GLU A 138 10.89 -24.94 13.74
C GLU A 138 9.75 -24.57 14.70
N GLU A 139 9.76 -23.35 15.23
CA GLU A 139 8.70 -22.84 16.10
C GLU A 139 7.40 -22.59 15.30
N LYS A 140 7.49 -22.11 14.05
CA LYS A 140 6.33 -21.96 13.16
C LYS A 140 5.68 -23.30 12.85
N VAL A 141 6.46 -24.33 12.52
CA VAL A 141 5.98 -25.71 12.33
C VAL A 141 5.31 -26.20 13.61
N LYS A 142 5.94 -25.97 14.76
CA LYS A 142 5.36 -26.39 16.04
C LYS A 142 4.01 -25.71 16.32
N MET A 143 3.87 -24.44 15.97
CA MET A 143 2.60 -23.73 16.09
C MET A 143 1.53 -24.26 15.12
N CYS A 144 1.90 -24.67 13.90
CA CYS A 144 0.96 -25.33 12.99
C CYS A 144 0.35 -26.58 13.63
N GLU A 145 1.16 -27.42 14.28
CA GLU A 145 0.70 -28.61 15.00
C GLU A 145 -0.21 -28.27 16.19
N ILE A 146 0.15 -27.25 16.98
CA ILE A 146 -0.61 -26.83 18.17
C ILE A 146 -1.97 -26.26 17.76
N VAL A 147 -1.98 -25.32 16.81
CA VAL A 147 -3.24 -24.70 16.33
C VAL A 147 -4.15 -25.77 15.74
N THR A 148 -3.62 -26.69 14.94
CA THR A 148 -4.38 -27.83 14.39
C THR A 148 -5.09 -28.66 15.45
N ARG A 149 -4.41 -28.96 16.57
CA ARG A 149 -4.95 -29.80 17.67
C ARG A 149 -5.82 -29.02 18.68
N SER A 150 -5.76 -27.69 18.64
CA SER A 150 -6.49 -26.82 19.57
C SER A 150 -7.96 -26.62 19.20
N GLY A 151 -8.34 -26.87 17.95
CA GLY A 151 -9.70 -26.62 17.44
C GLY A 151 -9.96 -25.17 17.02
N ALA A 152 -8.94 -24.33 16.97
CA ALA A 152 -9.03 -23.02 16.31
C ALA A 152 -9.30 -23.17 14.81
N ASP A 153 -9.94 -22.17 14.21
CA ASP A 153 -10.37 -22.22 12.81
C ASP A 153 -9.29 -21.68 11.86
N TYR A 154 -8.44 -20.76 12.34
CA TYR A 154 -7.36 -20.16 11.56
C TYR A 154 -6.04 -20.09 12.32
N ILE A 155 -4.93 -20.27 11.60
CA ILE A 155 -3.61 -19.77 11.98
C ILE A 155 -3.35 -18.44 11.26
N LYS A 156 -2.85 -17.43 11.97
CA LYS A 156 -2.57 -16.09 11.46
C LYS A 156 -1.10 -15.74 11.64
N THR A 157 -0.49 -15.14 10.61
CA THR A 157 0.95 -14.83 10.62
C THR A 157 1.33 -13.80 11.69
N SER A 158 0.80 -12.58 11.61
CA SER A 158 1.40 -11.43 12.30
C SER A 158 0.37 -10.45 12.84
N THR A 159 0.77 -9.64 13.82
CA THR A 159 -0.08 -8.56 14.37
C THR A 159 -0.07 -7.32 13.50
N GLY A 160 1.05 -7.06 12.80
CA GLY A 160 1.34 -5.79 12.13
C GLY A 160 1.97 -4.72 13.03
N PHE A 161 2.24 -5.03 14.31
CA PHE A 161 2.81 -4.11 15.30
C PHE A 161 4.25 -4.48 15.73
N SER A 162 4.80 -5.55 15.14
CA SER A 162 6.16 -6.03 15.41
C SER A 162 7.12 -5.68 14.25
N LYS A 163 8.27 -6.36 14.19
CA LYS A 163 9.39 -6.03 13.28
C LYS A 163 9.07 -6.23 11.79
N ALA A 164 8.20 -7.17 11.46
CA ALA A 164 7.77 -7.48 10.09
C ALA A 164 6.37 -8.12 10.08
N GLY A 165 5.74 -8.14 8.90
CA GLY A 165 4.45 -8.80 8.67
C GLY A 165 4.59 -10.21 8.07
N ALA A 166 3.55 -10.65 7.37
CA ALA A 166 3.54 -11.90 6.63
C ALA A 166 4.59 -11.90 5.52
N THR A 167 5.19 -13.07 5.28
CA THR A 167 6.03 -13.35 4.12
C THR A 167 5.44 -14.50 3.30
N PHE A 168 5.77 -14.57 2.01
CA PHE A 168 5.34 -15.68 1.15
C PHE A 168 5.87 -17.03 1.64
N ASP A 169 7.07 -17.05 2.21
CA ASP A 169 7.67 -18.24 2.81
C ASP A 169 6.91 -18.71 4.05
N ASP A 170 6.40 -17.78 4.88
CA ASP A 170 5.57 -18.15 6.05
C ASP A 170 4.29 -18.89 5.62
N ILE A 171 3.60 -18.41 4.57
CA ILE A 171 2.38 -19.06 4.09
C ILE A 171 2.69 -20.39 3.41
N SER A 172 3.78 -20.47 2.65
CA SER A 172 4.21 -21.74 2.04
C SER A 172 4.52 -22.79 3.12
N LEU A 173 5.23 -22.38 4.18
CA LEU A 173 5.51 -23.25 5.33
C LEU A 173 4.22 -23.67 6.04
N PHE A 174 3.27 -22.76 6.25
CA PHE A 174 1.99 -23.13 6.84
C PHE A 174 1.23 -24.14 5.97
N ALA A 175 1.22 -23.96 4.65
CA ALA A 175 0.53 -24.86 3.73
C ALA A 175 1.07 -26.31 3.79
N ASP A 176 2.36 -26.48 4.05
CA ASP A 176 3.00 -27.79 4.18
C ASP A 176 2.73 -28.47 5.54
N HIS A 177 2.40 -27.70 6.58
CA HIS A 177 2.40 -28.19 7.97
C HIS A 177 1.09 -28.04 8.75
N VAL A 178 0.20 -27.14 8.33
CA VAL A 178 -1.10 -26.95 9.00
C VAL A 178 -2.04 -28.10 8.63
N GLY A 179 -2.82 -28.60 9.61
CA GLY A 179 -3.82 -29.61 9.33
C GLY A 179 -4.97 -29.06 8.49
N GLY A 180 -5.52 -29.87 7.59
CA GLY A 180 -6.56 -29.45 6.63
C GLY A 180 -7.88 -28.96 7.25
N ASN A 181 -8.04 -29.03 8.58
CA ASN A 181 -9.17 -28.45 9.31
C ASN A 181 -8.93 -27.00 9.75
N VAL A 182 -7.74 -26.44 9.54
CA VAL A 182 -7.36 -25.07 9.91
C VAL A 182 -7.02 -24.29 8.66
N LYS A 183 -7.57 -23.08 8.58
CA LYS A 183 -7.35 -22.13 7.49
C LYS A 183 -6.20 -21.18 7.79
N MET A 184 -5.67 -20.51 6.78
CA MET A 184 -4.52 -19.61 6.91
C MET A 184 -4.93 -18.15 6.70
N LYS A 185 -4.46 -17.26 7.58
CA LYS A 185 -4.63 -15.82 7.44
C LYS A 185 -3.27 -15.12 7.34
N ALA A 186 -2.96 -14.56 6.18
CA ALA A 186 -1.81 -13.68 6.01
C ALA A 186 -2.17 -12.28 6.53
N ALA A 187 -1.34 -11.69 7.38
CA ALA A 187 -1.55 -10.35 7.90
C ALA A 187 -0.25 -9.59 8.13
N GLY A 188 -0.29 -8.28 7.86
CA GLY A 188 0.87 -7.39 7.90
C GLY A 188 1.70 -7.49 6.62
N GLY A 189 2.11 -6.34 6.07
CA GLY A 189 2.98 -6.29 4.87
C GLY A 189 2.27 -6.40 3.52
N ILE A 190 0.97 -6.71 3.47
CA ILE A 190 0.19 -6.82 2.22
C ILE A 190 -0.07 -5.41 1.66
N SER A 191 0.66 -5.04 0.61
CA SER A 191 0.76 -3.65 0.15
C SER A 191 0.21 -3.39 -1.24
N SER A 192 -0.02 -4.42 -2.05
CA SER A 192 -0.60 -4.31 -3.40
C SER A 192 -1.60 -5.44 -3.70
N MET A 193 -2.31 -5.32 -4.82
CA MET A 193 -3.22 -6.36 -5.31
C MET A 193 -2.46 -7.63 -5.70
N GLU A 194 -1.25 -7.49 -6.25
CA GLU A 194 -0.37 -8.60 -6.60
C GLU A 194 0.12 -9.34 -5.36
N ASP A 195 0.47 -8.62 -4.27
CA ASP A 195 0.79 -9.26 -2.98
C ASP A 195 -0.42 -10.09 -2.49
N ALA A 196 -1.62 -9.51 -2.55
CA ALA A 196 -2.84 -10.14 -2.10
C ALA A 196 -3.15 -11.42 -2.90
N GLU A 197 -3.14 -11.34 -4.23
CA GLU A 197 -3.29 -12.50 -5.11
C GLU A 197 -2.23 -13.55 -4.79
N LYS A 198 -0.97 -13.14 -4.62
CA LYS A 198 0.11 -14.09 -4.37
C LYS A 198 -0.04 -14.83 -3.05
N PHE A 199 -0.48 -14.15 -1.98
CA PHE A 199 -0.76 -14.82 -0.71
C PHE A 199 -1.89 -15.85 -0.83
N LEU A 200 -2.94 -15.55 -1.59
CA LEU A 200 -4.06 -16.47 -1.82
C LEU A 200 -3.62 -17.68 -2.67
N GLU A 201 -2.81 -17.47 -3.71
CA GLU A 201 -2.22 -18.56 -4.51
C GLU A 201 -1.40 -19.53 -3.66
N LEU A 202 -0.65 -19.02 -2.68
CA LEU A 202 0.17 -19.82 -1.77
C LEU A 202 -0.65 -20.54 -0.69
N GLY A 203 -1.97 -20.30 -0.63
CA GLY A 203 -2.90 -21.02 0.23
C GLY A 203 -3.52 -20.20 1.35
N ALA A 204 -3.24 -18.89 1.46
CA ALA A 204 -3.97 -18.07 2.42
C ALA A 204 -5.47 -18.07 2.11
N ASP A 205 -6.31 -18.31 3.12
CA ASP A 205 -7.76 -18.22 3.02
C ASP A 205 -8.27 -16.80 3.32
N ARG A 206 -7.49 -16.00 4.03
CA ARG A 206 -7.86 -14.66 4.50
C ARG A 206 -6.67 -13.72 4.53
N LEU A 207 -6.91 -12.43 4.29
CA LEU A 207 -5.92 -11.37 4.23
C LEU A 207 -6.26 -10.27 5.23
N GLY A 208 -5.44 -10.06 6.26
CA GLY A 208 -5.57 -8.95 7.20
C GLY A 208 -4.82 -7.72 6.72
N THR A 209 -5.54 -6.70 6.26
CA THR A 209 -4.92 -5.50 5.67
C THR A 209 -5.79 -4.24 5.77
N SER A 210 -5.13 -3.09 5.92
CA SER A 210 -5.74 -1.75 5.90
C SER A 210 -5.60 -1.05 4.55
N ARG A 211 -4.92 -1.68 3.56
CA ARG A 211 -4.48 -1.03 2.31
C ARG A 211 -5.28 -1.43 1.08
N ILE A 212 -5.66 -2.71 0.94
CA ILE A 212 -6.28 -3.22 -0.30
C ILE A 212 -7.56 -2.46 -0.66
N VAL A 213 -8.47 -2.30 0.30
CA VAL A 213 -9.70 -1.49 0.10
C VAL A 213 -9.38 -0.03 -0.21
N LYS A 214 -8.31 0.55 0.36
CA LYS A 214 -7.90 1.92 0.05
C LYS A 214 -7.38 2.06 -1.37
N ILE A 215 -6.66 1.05 -1.87
CA ILE A 215 -6.18 1.01 -3.26
C ILE A 215 -7.38 1.02 -4.20
N VAL A 216 -8.30 0.07 -4.02
CA VAL A 216 -9.53 -0.04 -4.80
C VAL A 216 -10.36 1.24 -4.74
N LYS A 217 -10.55 1.81 -3.54
CA LYS A 217 -11.28 3.08 -3.39
C LYS A 217 -10.60 4.24 -4.09
N THR A 218 -9.27 4.32 -4.03
CA THR A 218 -8.50 5.36 -4.73
C THR A 218 -8.61 5.19 -6.24
N GLU A 219 -8.64 3.94 -6.71
CA GLU A 219 -8.86 3.57 -8.12
C GLU A 219 -10.30 3.83 -8.57
N GLU A 220 -11.32 3.67 -7.72
CA GLU A 220 -12.72 4.01 -8.06
C GLU A 220 -12.99 5.51 -8.01
N GLU A 221 -12.43 6.23 -7.03
CA GLU A 221 -12.53 7.69 -6.91
C GLU A 221 -11.70 8.39 -7.99
N ASN A 222 -10.71 7.69 -8.56
CA ASN A 222 -9.97 8.07 -9.75
C ASN A 222 -9.98 6.92 -10.78
N PRO A 223 -11.14 6.61 -11.42
CA PRO A 223 -11.29 5.47 -12.32
C PRO A 223 -10.14 5.43 -13.31
N ALA A 224 -9.20 4.51 -13.08
CA ALA A 224 -8.23 4.17 -14.09
C ALA A 224 -8.99 3.32 -15.11
N GLU A 225 -9.24 3.89 -16.28
CA GLU A 225 -9.54 3.10 -17.47
C GLU A 225 -8.43 2.07 -17.66
N GLY A 226 -8.70 0.80 -17.31
CA GLY A 226 -8.10 -0.42 -17.87
C GLY A 226 -6.58 -0.61 -17.77
N THR A 227 -6.18 -1.76 -17.24
CA THR A 227 -4.84 -2.35 -17.29
C THR A 227 -4.14 -2.22 -18.67
N CYS A 228 -3.24 -1.24 -18.81
CA CYS A 228 -2.07 -1.22 -19.69
C CYS A 228 -1.25 0.03 -19.30
N GLU A 229 0.08 -0.07 -19.11
CA GLU A 229 1.03 1.05 -18.91
C GLU A 229 0.42 2.41 -18.50
N MET A 230 0.28 2.73 -17.20
CA MET A 230 -0.42 3.95 -16.72
C MET A 230 -0.16 5.19 -17.59
N GLU A 231 -1.09 5.50 -18.50
CA GLU A 231 -1.11 6.74 -19.24
C GLU A 231 -1.61 7.86 -18.34
N LEU A 232 -1.01 9.04 -18.45
CA LEU A 232 -1.46 10.21 -17.70
C LEU A 232 -2.88 10.57 -18.15
N SER A 233 -3.81 10.79 -17.21
CA SER A 233 -5.15 11.22 -17.58
C SER A 233 -5.10 12.57 -18.32
N GLN A 234 -6.03 12.77 -19.27
CA GLN A 234 -6.14 14.03 -20.01
C GLN A 234 -6.26 15.26 -19.09
N GLY A 235 -6.98 15.12 -17.97
CA GLY A 235 -7.08 16.17 -16.97
C GLY A 235 -5.76 16.50 -16.28
N MET A 236 -4.94 15.49 -15.98
CA MET A 236 -3.61 15.70 -15.41
C MET A 236 -2.65 16.30 -16.44
N ILE A 237 -2.69 15.85 -17.69
CA ILE A 237 -1.89 16.42 -18.78
C ILE A 237 -2.23 17.91 -18.95
N ALA A 238 -3.51 18.26 -19.05
CA ALA A 238 -3.95 19.65 -19.15
C ALA A 238 -3.45 20.49 -17.96
N LYS A 239 -3.58 19.98 -16.73
CA LYS A 239 -3.06 20.64 -15.52
C LYS A 239 -1.56 20.86 -15.57
N LEU A 240 -0.79 19.86 -16.02
CA LEU A 240 0.67 19.97 -16.15
C LEU A 240 1.07 20.98 -17.22
N ILE A 241 0.35 21.01 -18.36
CA ILE A 241 0.59 21.99 -19.42
C ILE A 241 0.28 23.41 -18.93
N GLU A 242 -0.87 23.62 -18.29
CA GLU A 242 -1.24 24.93 -17.73
C GLU A 242 -0.22 25.39 -16.69
N THR A 243 0.19 24.48 -15.80
CA THR A 243 1.19 24.77 -14.77
C THR A 243 2.55 25.11 -15.36
N ALA A 244 3.04 24.34 -16.34
CA ALA A 244 4.30 24.60 -17.03
C ALA A 244 4.24 25.91 -17.83
N THR A 245 3.11 26.19 -18.48
CA THR A 245 2.89 27.42 -19.26
C THR A 245 2.99 28.65 -18.36
N ALA A 246 2.39 28.61 -17.16
CA ALA A 246 2.50 29.69 -16.19
C ALA A 246 3.95 30.00 -15.77
N GLN A 247 4.86 29.02 -15.86
CA GLN A 247 6.27 29.22 -15.51
C GLN A 247 7.07 30.00 -16.55
N LEU A 248 6.57 30.15 -17.78
CA LEU A 248 7.23 30.95 -18.81
C LEU A 248 7.41 32.41 -18.39
N ALA A 249 6.49 32.95 -17.58
CA ALA A 249 6.56 34.31 -17.06
C ALA A 249 7.73 34.53 -16.07
N TYR A 250 8.21 33.45 -15.44
CA TYR A 250 9.29 33.50 -14.45
C TYR A 250 10.67 33.21 -15.04
N SER A 251 10.74 32.82 -16.31
CA SER A 251 12.00 32.58 -17.03
C SER A 251 12.91 33.80 -16.99
N TYR A 252 14.13 33.63 -16.46
CA TYR A 252 15.19 34.61 -16.55
C TYR A 252 16.07 34.29 -17.77
N SER A 253 15.74 34.87 -18.91
CA SER A 253 16.39 34.57 -20.19
C SER A 253 16.76 35.83 -21.00
N PRO A 254 17.56 36.76 -20.44
CA PRO A 254 17.86 38.04 -21.08
C PRO A 254 18.79 37.94 -22.30
N TYR A 255 19.52 36.82 -22.48
CA TYR A 255 20.49 36.68 -23.56
C TYR A 255 19.86 36.03 -24.80
N SER A 256 19.17 34.91 -24.63
CA SER A 256 18.56 34.21 -25.79
C SER A 256 17.13 34.66 -26.11
N GLY A 257 16.40 35.16 -25.10
CA GLY A 257 14.95 35.35 -25.17
C GLY A 257 14.14 34.04 -25.21
N PHE A 258 14.79 32.88 -25.11
CA PHE A 258 14.16 31.57 -25.18
C PHE A 258 13.61 31.17 -23.81
N LYS A 259 12.28 31.19 -23.67
CA LYS A 259 11.59 30.92 -22.40
C LYS A 259 11.12 29.48 -22.36
N VAL A 260 11.35 28.81 -21.23
CA VAL A 260 10.93 27.43 -20.95
C VAL A 260 10.33 27.35 -19.55
N GLY A 261 9.19 26.70 -19.46
CA GLY A 261 8.53 26.32 -18.21
C GLY A 261 8.40 24.81 -18.10
N ALA A 262 8.47 24.31 -16.88
CA ALA A 262 8.33 22.90 -16.56
C ALA A 262 7.42 22.66 -15.36
N ALA A 263 6.71 21.53 -15.40
CA ALA A 263 5.89 21.02 -14.30
C ALA A 263 6.19 19.53 -14.09
N LEU A 264 6.78 19.19 -12.96
CA LEU A 264 7.20 17.85 -12.56
C LEU A 264 6.16 17.26 -11.59
N LEU A 265 5.58 16.12 -11.95
CA LEU A 265 4.62 15.38 -11.15
C LEU A 265 5.32 14.30 -10.32
N ALA A 266 5.23 14.42 -9.00
CA ALA A 266 5.68 13.39 -8.06
C ALA A 266 4.67 12.24 -7.95
N GLU A 267 5.13 11.07 -7.47
CA GLU A 267 4.23 9.95 -7.12
C GLU A 267 3.26 10.32 -5.99
N SER A 268 3.65 11.25 -5.11
CA SER A 268 2.80 11.84 -4.07
C SER A 268 1.63 12.67 -4.61
N GLY A 269 1.60 12.94 -5.93
CA GLY A 269 0.61 13.79 -6.58
C GLY A 269 0.94 15.29 -6.54
N ARG A 270 2.01 15.68 -5.82
CA ARG A 270 2.49 17.06 -5.77
C ARG A 270 3.16 17.45 -7.10
N ILE A 271 2.95 18.69 -7.52
CA ILE A 271 3.57 19.27 -8.73
C ILE A 271 4.64 20.27 -8.32
N TYR A 272 5.84 20.10 -8.85
CA TYR A 272 6.98 20.99 -8.69
C TYR A 272 7.24 21.74 -9.98
N THR A 273 7.43 23.06 -9.88
CA THR A 273 7.56 23.93 -11.04
C THR A 273 9.01 24.35 -11.28
N GLY A 274 9.34 24.63 -12.53
CA GLY A 274 10.63 25.18 -12.91
C GLY A 274 10.55 26.09 -14.13
N CYS A 275 11.51 27.01 -14.23
CA CYS A 275 11.78 27.83 -15.41
C CYS A 275 13.28 27.87 -15.67
N ASN A 276 13.69 28.21 -16.90
CA ASN A 276 15.11 28.37 -17.20
C ASN A 276 15.66 29.68 -16.64
N ILE A 277 16.91 29.61 -16.18
CA ILE A 277 17.66 30.70 -15.57
C ILE A 277 19.00 30.79 -16.27
N GLU A 278 19.15 31.77 -17.14
CA GLU A 278 20.38 32.03 -17.86
C GLU A 278 21.42 32.74 -16.99
N ASN A 279 22.67 32.45 -17.31
CA ASN A 279 23.81 33.13 -16.72
C ASN A 279 24.74 33.59 -17.85
N SER A 280 25.36 34.77 -17.70
CA SER A 280 26.32 35.31 -18.67
C SER A 280 27.47 34.34 -18.94
N ALA A 281 27.85 33.53 -17.95
CA ALA A 281 28.90 32.53 -18.07
C ALA A 281 28.43 31.21 -18.72
N PHE A 282 27.25 31.14 -19.33
CA PHE A 282 26.60 30.00 -20.00
C PHE A 282 26.56 28.67 -19.24
N SER A 283 27.69 28.09 -18.84
CA SER A 283 27.79 26.86 -18.07
C SER A 283 26.98 26.85 -16.76
N PRO A 284 26.78 27.96 -16.02
CA PRO A 284 25.92 27.96 -14.84
C PRO A 284 24.43 28.06 -15.17
N THR A 285 24.04 28.16 -16.45
CA THR A 285 22.65 28.23 -16.86
C THR A 285 21.92 26.96 -16.43
N ASN A 286 20.76 27.14 -15.79
CA ASN A 286 19.90 26.04 -15.38
C ASN A 286 18.65 25.97 -16.25
N CYS A 287 18.30 24.77 -16.71
CA CYS A 287 17.11 24.55 -17.53
C CYS A 287 15.88 24.37 -16.62
N ALA A 288 14.69 24.59 -17.17
CA ALA A 288 13.44 24.52 -16.42
C ALA A 288 13.23 23.16 -15.73
N GLU A 289 13.60 22.09 -16.41
CA GLU A 289 13.48 20.71 -15.95
C GLU A 289 14.35 20.47 -14.72
N ARG A 290 15.63 20.86 -14.78
CA ARG A 290 16.55 20.77 -13.65
C ARG A 290 16.12 21.66 -12.49
N THR A 291 15.59 22.85 -12.75
CA THR A 291 15.00 23.70 -11.71
C THR A 291 13.87 22.96 -10.99
N ALA A 292 12.95 22.31 -11.72
CA ALA A 292 11.85 21.56 -11.12
C ALA A 292 12.32 20.34 -10.31
N PHE A 293 13.23 19.53 -10.86
CA PHE A 293 13.81 18.37 -10.19
C PHE A 293 14.58 18.75 -8.93
N PHE A 294 15.50 19.71 -9.01
CA PHE A 294 16.32 20.09 -7.87
C PHE A 294 15.49 20.74 -6.76
N LYS A 295 14.44 21.48 -7.10
CA LYS A 295 13.47 21.97 -6.13
C LYS A 295 12.73 20.82 -5.44
N ALA A 296 12.25 19.83 -6.18
CA ALA A 296 11.56 18.69 -5.58
C ALA A 296 12.49 17.88 -4.67
N VAL A 297 13.69 17.60 -5.14
CA VAL A 297 14.70 16.82 -4.42
C VAL A 297 15.18 17.56 -3.17
N SER A 298 15.38 18.89 -3.22
CA SER A 298 15.75 19.66 -2.03
C SER A 298 14.64 19.69 -0.97
N GLU A 299 13.39 19.52 -1.37
CA GLU A 299 12.22 19.41 -0.49
C GLU A 299 11.90 17.97 -0.06
N GLY A 300 12.80 17.01 -0.31
CA GLY A 300 12.69 15.62 0.18
C GLY A 300 11.98 14.65 -0.77
N GLU A 301 11.46 15.10 -1.92
CA GLU A 301 10.80 14.24 -2.89
C GLU A 301 11.83 13.42 -3.69
N ARG A 302 11.53 12.13 -3.95
CA ARG A 302 12.46 11.21 -4.63
C ARG A 302 11.80 10.34 -5.69
N LYS A 303 10.47 10.37 -5.83
CA LYS A 303 9.75 9.52 -6.79
C LYS A 303 8.87 10.36 -7.70
N PHE A 304 9.02 10.16 -9.01
CA PHE A 304 8.39 11.01 -10.02
C PHE A 304 7.74 10.20 -11.13
N ARG A 305 6.61 10.71 -11.64
CA ARG A 305 5.80 10.03 -12.66
C ARG A 305 5.99 10.64 -14.05
N ALA A 306 5.98 11.97 -14.12
CA ALA A 306 6.05 12.67 -15.38
C ALA A 306 6.57 14.10 -15.25
N ILE A 307 7.04 14.66 -16.36
CA ILE A 307 7.33 16.09 -16.47
C ILE A 307 6.72 16.66 -17.75
N CYS A 308 6.07 17.82 -17.64
CA CYS A 308 5.67 18.62 -18.79
C CYS A 308 6.66 19.74 -19.03
N ILE A 309 7.00 19.96 -20.30
CA ILE A 309 7.96 20.96 -20.77
C ILE A 309 7.28 21.75 -21.88
N ILE A 310 7.29 23.07 -21.76
CA ILE A 310 6.80 23.99 -22.79
C ILE A 310 7.78 25.15 -22.91
N GLY A 311 8.09 25.56 -24.13
CA GLY A 311 9.01 26.67 -24.34
C GLY A 311 9.31 26.92 -25.81
N GLY A 312 9.91 28.07 -26.09
CA GLY A 312 10.23 28.54 -27.42
C GLY A 312 10.66 30.00 -27.44
N LYS A 313 11.29 30.45 -28.54
CA LYS A 313 11.63 31.86 -28.77
C LYS A 313 10.39 32.68 -29.11
N ASP A 314 9.54 32.10 -29.94
CA ASP A 314 8.17 32.51 -30.22
C ASP A 314 7.33 31.27 -29.95
N ILE A 315 6.51 31.29 -28.89
CA ILE A 315 5.65 30.14 -28.54
C ILE A 315 4.64 29.98 -29.67
N SER A 316 5.03 29.19 -30.66
CA SER A 316 4.21 28.79 -31.78
C SER A 316 3.61 27.45 -31.42
N GLU A 317 2.33 27.30 -31.72
CA GLU A 317 1.60 26.07 -31.45
C GLU A 317 2.13 24.84 -32.20
N THR A 318 3.15 24.99 -33.06
CA THR A 318 3.61 23.97 -34.01
C THR A 318 4.87 23.23 -33.59
N VAL A 319 5.70 23.76 -32.69
CA VAL A 319 7.01 23.14 -32.34
C VAL A 319 7.10 22.87 -30.84
N CYS A 320 7.23 21.59 -30.49
CA CYS A 320 7.50 21.16 -29.12
C CYS A 320 9.00 21.24 -28.82
N THR A 321 9.39 21.86 -27.70
CA THR A 321 10.79 22.01 -27.30
C THR A 321 11.25 20.81 -26.46
N PRO A 322 12.18 19.97 -26.94
CA PRO A 322 12.69 18.83 -26.19
C PRO A 322 13.73 19.23 -25.13
N PRO A 323 13.87 18.47 -24.03
CA PRO A 323 14.90 18.73 -23.01
C PRO A 323 16.31 18.50 -23.58
N CYS A 324 17.29 19.23 -23.04
CA CYS A 324 18.70 19.02 -23.40
C CYS A 324 19.27 17.72 -22.78
N GLY A 325 20.42 17.26 -23.26
CA GLY A 325 21.04 16.01 -22.79
C GLY A 325 21.32 15.99 -21.27
N VAL A 326 21.75 17.12 -20.70
CA VAL A 326 21.99 17.22 -19.25
C VAL A 326 20.69 17.03 -18.44
N CYS A 327 19.57 17.58 -18.92
CA CYS A 327 18.29 17.41 -18.24
C CYS A 327 17.80 15.98 -18.34
N ARG A 328 17.95 15.33 -19.50
CA ARG A 328 17.62 13.92 -19.67
C ARG A 328 18.45 13.04 -18.72
N GLN A 329 19.73 13.34 -18.57
CA GLN A 329 20.62 12.62 -17.64
C GLN A 329 20.19 12.83 -16.18
N VAL A 330 19.78 14.04 -15.79
CA VAL A 330 19.23 14.30 -14.44
C VAL A 330 17.91 13.55 -14.24
N MET A 331 17.04 13.49 -15.24
CA MET A 331 15.81 12.69 -15.14
C MET A 331 16.13 11.20 -14.93
N ALA A 332 17.14 10.67 -15.62
CA ALA A 332 17.54 9.27 -15.53
C ALA A 332 18.12 8.89 -14.15
N GLU A 333 18.70 9.84 -13.43
CA GLU A 333 19.16 9.63 -12.04
C GLU A 333 18.00 9.35 -11.08
N PHE A 334 16.87 10.04 -11.27
CA PHE A 334 15.75 10.01 -10.31
C PHE A 334 14.55 9.19 -10.78
N CYS A 335 14.54 8.73 -12.02
CA CYS A 335 13.38 8.09 -12.63
C CYS A 335 13.78 6.87 -13.47
N ASP A 336 12.93 5.83 -13.46
CA ASP A 336 13.05 4.70 -14.39
C ASP A 336 12.81 5.18 -15.84
N PRO A 337 13.81 5.13 -16.74
CA PRO A 337 13.66 5.65 -18.10
C PRO A 337 12.57 4.96 -18.92
N LYS A 338 12.22 3.71 -18.58
CA LYS A 338 11.17 2.93 -19.26
C LYS A 338 9.77 3.31 -18.82
N LYS A 339 9.62 4.01 -17.69
CA LYS A 339 8.32 4.35 -17.10
C LYS A 339 8.05 5.84 -17.10
N PHE A 340 9.08 6.66 -16.91
CA PHE A 340 8.93 8.11 -16.77
C PHE A 340 8.46 8.77 -18.06
N LYS A 341 7.36 9.52 -17.98
CA LYS A 341 6.74 10.19 -19.13
C LYS A 341 7.22 11.64 -19.25
N VAL A 342 7.61 12.05 -20.45
CA VAL A 342 8.01 13.41 -20.80
C VAL A 342 6.98 13.98 -21.78
N ILE A 343 6.25 14.98 -21.33
CA ILE A 343 5.24 15.69 -22.13
C ILE A 343 5.91 16.91 -22.75
N LEU A 344 6.06 16.91 -24.06
CA LEU A 344 6.54 18.07 -24.82
C LEU A 344 5.33 18.81 -25.37
N ALA A 345 5.03 19.99 -24.83
CA ALA A 345 3.87 20.77 -25.22
C ALA A 345 4.27 22.00 -26.06
N SER A 346 3.42 22.34 -27.02
CA SER A 346 3.43 23.62 -27.75
C SER A 346 2.14 24.43 -27.53
N GLY A 347 1.14 23.84 -26.87
CA GLY A 347 -0.11 24.47 -26.46
C GLY A 347 -0.98 23.48 -25.66
N ARG A 348 -2.15 23.94 -25.17
CA ARG A 348 -3.04 23.12 -24.33
C ARG A 348 -3.46 21.80 -24.99
N GLU A 349 -3.75 21.85 -26.28
CA GLU A 349 -4.22 20.70 -27.07
C GLU A 349 -3.13 20.09 -27.97
N LYS A 350 -1.95 20.71 -28.02
CA LYS A 350 -0.85 20.29 -28.90
C LYS A 350 0.35 19.90 -28.06
N TYR A 351 0.51 18.60 -27.89
CA TYR A 351 1.61 18.02 -27.15
C TYR A 351 1.97 16.63 -27.67
N ARG A 352 3.13 16.13 -27.26
CA ARG A 352 3.56 14.75 -27.46
C ARG A 352 3.99 14.17 -26.13
N ILE A 353 3.68 12.91 -25.89
CA ILE A 353 4.14 12.18 -24.71
C ILE A 353 5.15 11.14 -25.20
N LEU A 354 6.33 11.15 -24.59
CA LEU A 354 7.41 10.21 -24.85
C LEU A 354 7.84 9.57 -23.54
N ARG A 355 8.42 8.38 -23.58
CA ARG A 355 9.19 7.84 -22.46
C ARG A 355 10.58 8.47 -22.43
N LEU A 356 11.18 8.54 -21.24
CA LEU A 356 12.54 9.06 -21.10
C LEU A 356 13.56 8.23 -21.90
N GLU A 357 13.39 6.91 -21.99
CA GLU A 357 14.25 6.03 -22.81
C GLU A 357 14.27 6.41 -24.31
N GLU A 358 13.17 6.96 -24.84
CA GLU A 358 13.09 7.40 -26.24
C GLU A 358 13.89 8.68 -26.47
N LEU A 359 14.04 9.49 -25.41
CA LEU A 359 14.83 10.71 -25.42
C LEU A 359 16.29 10.46 -25.03
N LEU A 360 16.57 9.44 -24.23
CA LEU A 360 17.92 9.10 -23.78
C LEU A 360 18.17 7.59 -23.93
N PRO A 361 18.23 7.07 -25.17
CA PRO A 361 18.60 5.70 -25.38
C PRO A 361 20.05 5.49 -24.93
N PHE A 362 20.31 4.36 -24.25
CA PHE A 362 21.63 4.02 -23.72
C PHE A 362 22.20 5.08 -22.74
N GLY A 363 21.34 5.65 -21.89
CA GLY A 363 21.74 6.60 -20.87
C GLY A 363 22.78 6.03 -19.89
N PHE A 364 23.60 6.90 -19.31
CA PHE A 364 24.60 6.51 -18.32
C PHE A 364 23.91 6.39 -16.94
N GLY A 365 23.93 5.20 -16.34
CA GLY A 365 23.39 4.95 -15.01
C GLY A 365 24.39 4.34 -14.04
N SER A 366 23.94 4.07 -12.82
CA SER A 366 24.75 3.47 -11.74
C SER A 366 25.32 2.09 -12.09
N GLU A 367 24.74 1.40 -13.07
CA GLU A 367 25.22 0.12 -13.59
C GLU A 367 26.57 0.20 -14.32
N TYR A 368 27.05 1.41 -14.63
CA TYR A 368 28.36 1.66 -15.23
C TYR A 368 29.39 2.24 -14.25
N LEU A 369 29.04 2.39 -12.96
CA LEU A 369 29.93 2.80 -11.86
C LEU A 369 30.39 1.58 -11.07
#